data_AF-A0A941DR68-F1
#
_entry.id   AF-A0A941DR68-F1
#
_cell.length_a   1.000
_cell.length_b   1.000
_cell.length_c   1.000
_cell.angle_alpha   90.00
_cell.angle_beta   90.00
_cell.angle_gamma   90.00
#
_symmetry.space_group_name_H-M   'P 1'
#
loop_
_entity.id
_entity.type
_entity.pdbx_description
1 polymer ?
#
loop_
_entity_poly.entity_id
_entity_poly.type
_entity_poly.pdbx_seq_one_letter_code
_entity_poly.pdbx_strand_id
1 'polypeptide(L)'
;FSVPEQFSAATKANLDAQFALFSTISAKTLESDEKLAELNLNAVKSTLEEATATTRQLLSAKDAQEFIQLSSAQLQPNAEKFLSYSRHLGNIASSAQAELSRATEIQLNENKRKVVSLLEDVTKDAPAGTEQIVAAIKTAINNSHASLEQINKSGNQTVEALE
;
A
#
# COMPACT_ATOMS: atom_id res chain seq x y z
N PHE A 1 -40.03 8.72 -5.05
CA PHE A 1 -39.50 7.34 -5.09
C PHE A 1 -39.81 6.67 -3.78
N SER A 2 -40.30 5.42 -3.82
CA SER A 2 -40.75 4.73 -2.60
C SER A 2 -39.54 4.24 -1.79
N VAL A 3 -39.64 4.24 -0.46
CA VAL A 3 -38.61 3.77 0.49
C VAL A 3 -37.96 2.43 0.09
N PRO A 4 -38.70 1.44 -0.48
CA PRO A 4 -38.11 0.18 -0.96
C PRO A 4 -37.10 0.32 -2.12
N GLU A 5 -37.32 1.24 -3.08
CA GLU A 5 -36.41 1.44 -4.22
C GLU A 5 -35.10 2.10 -3.78
N GLN A 6 -35.16 3.07 -2.87
CA GLN A 6 -33.97 3.69 -2.28
C GLN A 6 -33.16 2.66 -1.47
N PHE A 7 -33.84 1.76 -0.75
CA PHE A 7 -33.17 0.70 0.00
C PHE A 7 -32.45 -0.27 -0.95
N SER A 8 -33.11 -0.71 -2.03
CA SER A 8 -32.50 -1.60 -3.03
C SER A 8 -31.32 -0.94 -3.74
N ALA A 9 -31.40 0.35 -4.07
CA ALA A 9 -30.31 1.08 -4.72
C ALA A 9 -29.11 1.28 -3.77
N ALA A 10 -29.37 1.58 -2.50
CA ALA A 10 -28.32 1.71 -1.48
C ALA A 10 -27.61 0.37 -1.20
N THR A 11 -28.35 -0.74 -1.12
CA THR A 11 -27.77 -2.08 -0.98
C THR A 11 -26.91 -2.44 -2.18
N LYS A 12 -27.37 -2.17 -3.41
CA LYS A 12 -26.58 -2.40 -4.63
C LYS A 12 -25.29 -1.58 -4.63
N ALA A 13 -25.39 -0.28 -4.37
CA ALA A 13 -24.22 0.59 -4.33
C ALA A 13 -23.21 0.19 -3.24
N ASN A 14 -23.66 -0.40 -2.13
CA ASN A 14 -22.79 -0.93 -1.08
C ASN A 14 -22.09 -2.23 -1.52
N LEU A 15 -22.79 -3.14 -2.22
CA LEU A 15 -22.20 -4.36 -2.78
C LEU A 15 -21.17 -4.04 -3.87
N ASP A 16 -21.49 -3.11 -4.78
CA ASP A 16 -20.57 -2.65 -5.83
C ASP A 16 -19.31 -2.04 -5.20
N ALA A 17 -19.47 -1.26 -4.13
CA ALA A 17 -18.36 -0.67 -3.38
C ALA A 17 -17.46 -1.71 -2.70
N GLN A 18 -18.06 -2.74 -2.08
CA GLN A 18 -17.31 -3.84 -1.46
C GLN A 18 -16.57 -4.66 -2.52
N PHE A 19 -17.21 -4.94 -3.66
CA PHE A 19 -16.60 -5.66 -4.77
C PHE A 19 -15.43 -4.87 -5.38
N ALA A 20 -15.60 -3.57 -5.59
CA ALA A 20 -14.54 -2.70 -6.10
C ALA A 20 -13.32 -2.68 -5.16
N LEU A 21 -13.55 -2.57 -3.84
CA LEU A 21 -12.48 -2.61 -2.84
C LEU A 21 -11.77 -3.97 -2.86
N PHE A 22 -12.52 -5.06 -2.83
CA PHE A 22 -11.96 -6.42 -2.89
C PHE A 22 -11.15 -6.66 -4.17
N SER A 23 -11.68 -6.24 -5.32
CA SER A 23 -10.99 -6.34 -6.61
C SER A 23 -9.70 -5.54 -6.63
N THR A 24 -9.71 -4.32 -6.08
CA THR A 24 -8.53 -3.45 -6.02
C THR A 24 -7.45 -4.06 -5.14
N ILE A 25 -7.83 -4.56 -3.96
CA ILE A 25 -6.91 -5.23 -3.03
C ILE A 25 -6.33 -6.48 -3.68
N SER A 26 -7.18 -7.33 -4.27
CA SER A 26 -6.74 -8.57 -4.91
C SER A 26 -5.76 -8.30 -6.06
N ALA A 27 -6.09 -7.35 -6.94
CA ALA A 27 -5.21 -6.96 -8.03
C ALA A 27 -3.86 -6.42 -7.51
N LYS A 28 -3.89 -5.61 -6.44
CA LYS A 28 -2.67 -5.04 -5.87
C LYS A 28 -1.79 -6.09 -5.19
N THR A 29 -2.39 -7.06 -4.49
CA THR A 29 -1.66 -8.19 -3.91
C THR A 29 -0.95 -8.99 -5.00
N LEU A 30 -1.64 -9.31 -6.10
CA LEU A 30 -1.02 -10.01 -7.24
C LEU A 30 0.13 -9.20 -7.85
N GLU A 31 -0.04 -7.89 -8.05
CA GLU A 31 1.02 -7.01 -8.55
C GLU A 31 2.23 -6.98 -7.60
N SER A 32 2.00 -6.93 -6.29
CA SER A 32 3.07 -6.98 -5.29
C SER A 32 3.81 -8.32 -5.32
N ASP A 33 3.09 -9.44 -5.44
CA ASP A 33 3.69 -10.77 -5.54
C ASP A 33 4.53 -10.92 -6.83
N GLU A 34 4.03 -10.39 -7.96
CA GLU A 34 4.79 -10.35 -9.22
C GLU A 34 6.09 -9.55 -9.06
N LYS A 35 6.04 -8.37 -8.44
CA LYS A 35 7.24 -7.55 -8.17
C LYS A 35 8.22 -8.23 -7.22
N LEU A 36 7.73 -8.94 -6.20
CA LEU A 36 8.58 -9.72 -5.30
C LEU A 36 9.26 -10.89 -6.03
N ALA A 37 8.52 -11.58 -6.89
CA ALA A 37 9.07 -12.65 -7.71
C ALA A 37 10.13 -12.10 -8.68
N GLU A 38 9.86 -10.97 -9.35
CA GLU A 38 10.81 -10.29 -10.22
C GLU A 38 12.08 -9.87 -9.47
N LEU A 39 11.94 -9.26 -8.28
CA LEU A 39 13.05 -8.88 -7.43
C LEU A 39 13.95 -10.08 -7.08
N ASN A 40 13.34 -11.20 -6.66
CA ASN A 40 14.07 -12.42 -6.33
C ASN A 40 14.78 -13.02 -7.55
N LEU A 41 14.13 -13.08 -8.70
CA LEU A 41 14.73 -13.58 -9.94
C LEU A 41 15.91 -12.72 -10.37
N ASN A 42 15.79 -11.40 -10.29
CA ASN A 42 16.86 -10.47 -10.61
C ASN A 42 18.05 -10.63 -9.64
N ALA A 43 17.78 -10.78 -8.34
CA ALA A 43 18.83 -11.03 -7.34
C ALA A 43 19.58 -12.35 -7.61
N VAL A 44 18.86 -13.43 -7.91
CA VAL A 44 19.45 -14.74 -8.25
C VAL A 44 20.28 -14.65 -9.53
N LYS A 45 19.75 -14.02 -10.59
CA LYS A 45 20.46 -13.86 -11.85
C LYS A 45 21.74 -13.06 -11.68
N SER A 46 21.67 -11.91 -11.01
CA SER A 46 22.84 -11.07 -10.72
C SER A 46 23.89 -11.84 -9.92
N THR A 47 23.47 -12.53 -8.85
CA THR A 47 24.37 -13.34 -8.02
C THR A 47 25.07 -14.44 -8.81
N LEU A 48 24.38 -15.09 -9.76
CA LEU A 48 24.98 -16.15 -10.58
C LEU A 48 26.01 -15.62 -11.57
N GLU A 49 25.71 -14.50 -12.22
CA GLU A 49 26.64 -13.81 -13.13
C GLU A 49 27.91 -13.37 -12.38
N GLU A 50 27.73 -12.79 -11.20
CA GLU A 50 28.82 -12.33 -10.34
C GLU A 50 29.61 -13.46 -9.71
N ALA A 51 28.98 -14.55 -9.31
CA ALA A 51 29.68 -15.74 -8.80
C ALA A 51 30.64 -16.27 -9.87
N THR A 52 30.18 -16.35 -11.12
CA THR A 52 31.02 -16.76 -12.25
C THR A 52 32.20 -15.80 -12.46
N ALA A 53 31.96 -14.49 -12.42
CA ALA A 53 33.02 -13.48 -12.56
C ALA A 53 34.02 -13.51 -11.40
N THR A 54 33.51 -13.63 -10.17
CA THR A 54 34.30 -13.69 -8.93
C THR A 54 35.18 -14.95 -8.91
N THR A 55 34.62 -16.11 -9.26
CA THR A 55 35.41 -17.35 -9.37
C THR A 55 36.53 -17.20 -10.40
N ARG A 56 36.27 -16.60 -11.56
CA ARG A 56 37.33 -16.34 -12.57
C ARG A 56 38.42 -15.41 -12.04
N GLN A 57 38.05 -14.34 -11.33
CA GLN A 57 39.01 -13.45 -10.68
C GLN A 57 39.86 -14.17 -9.64
N LEU A 58 39.22 -14.93 -8.74
CA LEU A 58 39.92 -15.67 -7.69
C LEU A 58 40.87 -16.73 -8.25
N LEU A 59 40.46 -17.45 -9.30
CA LEU A 59 41.32 -18.43 -9.99
C LEU A 59 42.49 -17.78 -10.74
N SER A 60 42.42 -16.47 -11.01
CA SER A 60 43.50 -15.72 -11.67
C SER A 60 44.49 -15.11 -10.68
N ALA A 61 44.29 -15.30 -9.37
CA ALA A 61 45.20 -14.82 -8.34
C ALA A 61 46.57 -15.51 -8.45
N LYS A 62 47.64 -14.73 -8.36
CA LYS A 62 49.03 -15.20 -8.50
C LYS A 62 49.57 -15.80 -7.21
N ASP A 63 49.06 -15.35 -6.08
CA ASP A 63 49.47 -15.77 -4.75
C ASP A 63 48.33 -15.62 -3.72
N ALA A 64 48.60 -16.09 -2.49
CA ALA A 64 47.63 -16.04 -1.40
C ALA A 64 47.27 -14.60 -0.99
N GLN A 65 48.18 -13.64 -1.17
CA GLN A 65 47.93 -12.24 -0.80
C GLN A 65 46.98 -11.59 -1.80
N GLU A 66 47.13 -11.84 -3.10
CA GLU A 66 46.20 -11.40 -4.14
C GLU A 66 44.83 -12.07 -3.98
N PHE A 67 44.80 -13.36 -3.62
CA PHE A 67 43.54 -14.06 -3.33
C PHE A 67 42.75 -13.43 -2.17
N ILE A 68 43.42 -13.10 -1.05
CA ILE A 68 42.78 -12.45 0.09
C ILE A 68 42.26 -11.07 -0.30
N GLN A 69 43.06 -10.28 -1.04
CA GLN A 69 42.63 -8.95 -1.50
C GLN A 69 41.39 -9.03 -2.40
N LEU A 70 41.39 -9.95 -3.38
CA LEU A 70 40.23 -10.16 -4.27
C LEU A 70 39.00 -10.65 -3.51
N SER A 71 39.18 -11.47 -2.47
CA SER A 71 38.09 -11.92 -1.61
C SER A 71 37.51 -10.76 -0.78
N SER A 72 38.37 -9.93 -0.19
CA SER A 72 37.94 -8.76 0.60
C SER A 72 37.26 -7.69 -0.26
N ALA A 73 37.67 -7.54 -1.52
CA ALA A 73 37.06 -6.60 -2.46
C ALA A 73 35.56 -6.87 -2.74
N GLN A 74 35.06 -8.08 -2.45
CA GLN A 74 33.65 -8.44 -2.61
C GLN A 74 32.75 -7.97 -1.47
N LEU A 75 33.32 -7.54 -0.33
CA LEU A 75 32.53 -7.14 0.84
C LEU A 75 31.66 -5.91 0.56
N GLN A 76 32.24 -4.87 -0.05
CA GLN A 76 31.51 -3.65 -0.36
C GLN A 76 30.39 -3.88 -1.40
N PRO A 77 30.65 -4.51 -2.57
CA PRO A 77 29.60 -4.83 -3.53
C PRO A 77 28.45 -5.65 -2.93
N ASN A 78 28.75 -6.61 -2.04
CA ASN A 78 27.72 -7.42 -1.40
C ASN A 78 26.86 -6.61 -0.42
N ALA A 79 27.47 -5.68 0.33
CA ALA A 79 26.73 -4.77 1.19
C ALA A 79 25.82 -3.83 0.37
N GLU A 80 26.30 -3.31 -0.76
CA GLU A 80 25.52 -2.46 -1.66
C GLU A 80 24.32 -3.21 -2.26
N LYS A 81 24.49 -4.48 -2.65
CA LYS A 81 23.40 -5.34 -3.13
C LYS A 81 22.35 -5.60 -2.06
N PHE A 82 22.77 -5.90 -0.84
CA PHE A 82 21.85 -6.11 0.27
C PHE A 82 21.02 -4.83 0.52
N LEU A 83 21.67 -3.67 0.57
CA LEU A 83 20.98 -2.39 0.73
C LEU A 83 20.02 -2.11 -0.44
N SER A 84 20.42 -2.40 -1.66
CA SER A 84 19.57 -2.26 -2.85
C SER A 84 18.34 -3.17 -2.76
N TYR A 85 18.51 -4.46 -2.45
CA TYR A 85 17.42 -5.40 -2.28
C TYR A 85 16.43 -4.94 -1.19
N SER A 86 16.95 -4.52 -0.03
CA SER A 86 16.14 -4.02 1.09
C SER A 86 15.34 -2.78 0.70
N ARG A 87 15.94 -1.82 -0.03
CA ARG A 87 15.22 -0.64 -0.54
C ARG A 87 14.14 -1.02 -1.55
N HIS A 88 14.43 -1.95 -2.47
CA HIS A 88 13.42 -2.42 -3.43
C HIS A 88 12.26 -3.12 -2.74
N LEU A 89 12.54 -3.94 -1.74
CA LEU A 89 11.52 -4.58 -0.91
C LEU A 89 10.67 -3.53 -0.17
N GLY A 90 11.30 -2.53 0.45
CA GLY A 90 10.63 -1.40 1.09
C GLY A 90 9.72 -0.64 0.13
N ASN A 91 10.17 -0.38 -1.09
CA ASN A 91 9.38 0.28 -2.14
C ASN A 91 8.15 -0.55 -2.57
N ILE A 92 8.26 -1.87 -2.64
CA ILE A 92 7.11 -2.74 -2.96
C ILE A 92 6.07 -2.64 -1.83
N ALA A 93 6.51 -2.71 -0.58
CA ALA A 93 5.65 -2.62 0.59
C ALA A 93 4.96 -1.25 0.68
N SER A 94 5.71 -0.16 0.53
CA SER A 94 5.18 1.21 0.60
C SER A 94 4.22 1.50 -0.56
N SER A 95 4.49 1.00 -1.76
CA SER A 95 3.57 1.11 -2.90
C SER A 95 2.24 0.37 -2.65
N ALA A 96 2.30 -0.82 -2.05
CA ALA A 96 1.10 -1.57 -1.68
C ALA A 96 0.27 -0.83 -0.62
N GLN A 97 0.94 -0.31 0.42
CA GLN A 97 0.30 0.50 1.46
C GLN A 97 -0.37 1.75 0.87
N ALA A 98 0.34 2.51 0.03
CA ALA A 98 -0.17 3.75 -0.55
C ALA A 98 -1.44 3.51 -1.39
N GLU A 99 -1.50 2.41 -2.14
CA GLU A 99 -2.67 2.05 -2.94
C GLU A 99 -3.85 1.64 -2.06
N LEU A 100 -3.61 0.88 -0.99
CA LEU A 100 -4.65 0.49 -0.04
C LEU A 100 -5.25 1.71 0.67
N SER A 101 -4.41 2.65 1.07
CA SER A 101 -4.85 3.94 1.63
C SER A 101 -5.72 4.70 0.64
N ARG A 102 -5.30 4.80 -0.63
CA ARG A 102 -6.08 5.46 -1.68
C ARG A 102 -7.43 4.79 -1.91
N ALA A 103 -7.48 3.46 -1.98
CA ALA A 103 -8.73 2.72 -2.15
C ALA A 103 -9.71 2.98 -1.00
N THR A 104 -9.19 3.07 0.23
CA THR A 104 -9.98 3.40 1.42
C THR A 104 -10.47 4.84 1.40
N GLU A 105 -9.63 5.79 1.01
CA GLU A 105 -9.99 7.22 0.88
C GLU A 105 -11.08 7.44 -0.16
N ILE A 106 -11.01 6.75 -1.31
CA ILE A 106 -12.06 6.79 -2.34
C ILE A 106 -13.40 6.38 -1.73
N GLN A 107 -13.44 5.26 -1.02
CA GLN A 107 -14.70 4.79 -0.44
C GLN A 107 -15.23 5.63 0.71
N LEU A 108 -14.35 6.18 1.55
CA LEU A 108 -14.78 7.11 2.57
C LEU A 108 -15.42 8.35 1.93
N ASN A 109 -14.79 8.90 0.90
CA ASN A 109 -15.28 10.08 0.21
C ASN A 109 -16.61 9.84 -0.51
N GLU A 110 -16.80 8.67 -1.14
CA GLU A 110 -18.09 8.31 -1.74
C GLU A 110 -19.20 8.17 -0.69
N ASN A 111 -18.92 7.48 0.41
CA ASN A 111 -19.87 7.31 1.50
C ASN A 111 -20.25 8.65 2.14
N LYS A 112 -19.27 9.54 2.32
CA LYS A 112 -19.51 10.91 2.79
C LYS A 112 -20.46 11.66 1.87
N ARG A 113 -20.25 11.63 0.55
CA ARG A 113 -21.16 12.29 -0.41
C ARG A 113 -22.57 11.74 -0.31
N LYS A 114 -22.73 10.41 -0.20
CA LYS A 114 -24.04 9.76 -0.05
C LYS A 114 -24.74 10.19 1.24
N VAL A 115 -24.04 10.20 2.37
CA VAL A 115 -24.59 10.63 3.66
C VAL A 115 -24.98 12.11 3.65
N VAL A 116 -24.14 12.98 3.07
CA VAL A 116 -24.45 14.42 2.95
C VAL A 116 -25.70 14.62 2.07
N SER A 117 -25.79 13.95 0.93
CA SER A 117 -26.97 14.02 0.05
C SER A 117 -28.25 13.57 0.75
N LEU A 118 -28.21 12.46 1.50
CA LEU A 118 -29.35 11.99 2.28
C LEU A 118 -29.73 12.97 3.39
N LEU A 119 -28.73 13.60 4.02
CA LEU A 119 -28.96 14.58 5.07
C LEU A 119 -29.60 15.86 4.52
N GLU A 120 -29.16 16.33 3.35
CA GLU A 120 -29.77 17.45 2.63
C GLU A 120 -31.21 17.14 2.24
N ASP A 121 -31.49 15.93 1.73
CA ASP A 121 -32.84 15.49 1.39
C ASP A 121 -33.77 15.43 2.62
N VAL A 122 -33.28 14.91 3.76
CA VAL A 122 -34.06 14.81 5.00
C VAL A 122 -34.28 16.18 5.66
N THR A 123 -33.25 17.04 5.69
CA THR A 123 -33.33 18.38 6.33
C THR A 123 -34.24 19.35 5.59
N LYS A 124 -34.48 19.13 4.29
CA LYS A 124 -35.36 19.97 3.47
C LYS A 124 -36.83 19.96 3.95
N ASP A 125 -37.26 18.88 4.58
CA ASP A 125 -38.62 18.68 5.11
C ASP A 125 -38.64 18.40 6.63
N ALA A 126 -37.54 18.67 7.35
CA ALA A 126 -37.38 18.21 8.72
C ALA A 126 -38.11 19.06 9.79
N PRO A 127 -38.83 18.42 10.74
CA PRO A 127 -39.44 19.12 11.88
C PRO A 127 -38.39 19.67 12.85
N ALA A 128 -38.75 20.71 13.62
CA ALA A 128 -37.88 21.29 14.65
C ALA A 128 -37.33 20.22 15.61
N GLY A 129 -36.01 20.22 15.87
CA GLY A 129 -35.33 19.24 16.74
C GLY A 129 -34.35 18.30 16.02
N THR A 130 -34.30 18.30 14.68
CA THR A 130 -33.31 17.50 13.92
C THR A 130 -31.89 18.08 13.94
N GLU A 131 -31.67 19.31 14.43
CA GLU A 131 -30.35 19.96 14.39
C GLU A 131 -29.27 19.19 15.19
N GLN A 132 -29.63 18.56 16.31
CA GLN A 132 -28.68 17.78 17.10
C GLN A 132 -28.23 16.48 16.39
N ILE A 133 -29.13 15.85 15.63
CA ILE A 133 -28.82 14.62 14.88
C ILE A 133 -27.89 14.96 13.69
N VAL A 134 -28.20 16.03 12.96
CA VAL A 134 -27.35 16.58 11.88
C VAL A 134 -25.94 16.88 12.41
N ALA A 135 -25.82 17.50 13.58
CA ALA A 135 -24.55 17.82 14.21
C ALA A 135 -23.76 16.56 14.63
N ALA A 136 -24.44 15.54 15.16
CA ALA A 136 -23.82 14.26 15.52
C ALA A 136 -23.28 13.51 14.28
N ILE A 137 -24.04 13.50 13.17
CA ILE A 137 -23.61 12.88 11.91
C ILE A 137 -22.38 13.61 11.33
N LYS A 138 -22.38 14.95 11.31
CA LYS A 138 -21.22 15.75 10.89
C LYS A 138 -19.98 15.45 11.73
N THR A 139 -20.15 15.31 13.05
CA THR A 139 -19.07 14.93 13.97
C THR A 139 -18.52 13.54 13.66
N ALA A 140 -19.38 12.55 13.40
CA ALA A 140 -18.95 11.19 13.03
C ALA A 140 -18.16 11.14 11.71
N ILE A 141 -18.57 11.93 10.71
CA ILE A 141 -17.84 12.07 9.44
C ILE A 141 -16.44 12.65 9.69
N ASN A 142 -16.33 13.70 10.49
CA ASN A 142 -15.06 14.34 10.80
C ASN A 142 -14.12 13.41 11.60
N ASN A 143 -14.65 12.64 12.56
CA ASN A 143 -13.85 11.68 13.33
C ASN A 143 -13.31 10.53 12.47
N SER A 144 -14.07 10.10 11.46
CA SER A 144 -13.63 9.05 10.52
C SER A 144 -12.40 9.48 9.69
N HIS A 145 -12.30 10.77 9.34
CA HIS A 145 -11.12 11.32 8.67
C HIS A 145 -9.86 11.26 9.55
N ALA A 146 -9.99 11.60 10.84
CA ALA A 146 -8.87 11.56 11.78
C ALA A 146 -8.31 10.13 11.95
N SER A 147 -9.17 9.11 11.92
CA SER A 147 -8.73 7.71 11.97
C SER A 147 -7.98 7.26 10.71
N LEU A 148 -8.39 7.69 9.51
CA LEU A 148 -7.64 7.38 8.28
C LEU A 148 -6.27 8.07 8.24
N GLU A 149 -6.22 9.33 8.67
CA GLU A 149 -4.97 10.08 8.78
C GLU A 149 -3.99 9.39 9.76
N GLN A 150 -4.51 8.84 10.85
CA GLN A 150 -3.73 8.08 11.81
C GLN A 150 -3.20 6.75 11.25
N ILE A 151 -3.99 6.04 10.43
CA ILE A 151 -3.55 4.81 9.73
C ILE A 151 -2.43 5.14 8.73
N ASN A 152 -2.60 6.19 7.93
CA ASN A 152 -1.58 6.66 6.99
C ASN A 152 -0.27 7.02 7.71
N LYS A 153 -0.37 7.71 8.85
CA LYS A 153 0.79 8.09 9.66
C LYS A 153 1.52 6.86 10.24
N SER A 154 0.78 5.89 10.77
CA SER A 154 1.37 4.65 11.32
C SER A 154 2.05 3.80 10.26
N GLY A 155 1.47 3.72 9.07
CA GLY A 155 2.07 2.99 7.95
C GLY A 155 3.36 3.64 7.48
N ASN A 156 3.38 4.97 7.30
CA ASN A 156 4.58 5.70 6.88
C ASN A 156 5.73 5.59 7.90
N GLN A 157 5.45 5.64 9.20
CA GLN A 157 6.46 5.44 10.25
C GLN A 157 7.09 4.03 10.22
N THR A 158 6.33 3.02 9.77
CA THR A 158 6.83 1.65 9.65
C THR A 158 7.74 1.52 8.42
N VAL A 159 7.42 2.22 7.32
CA VAL A 159 8.25 2.28 6.12
C VAL A 159 9.56 3.03 6.40
N GLU A 160 9.51 4.19 7.04
CA GLU A 160 10.72 4.97 7.41
C GLU A 160 11.64 4.20 8.38
N ALA A 161 11.10 3.34 9.25
CA ALA A 161 11.90 2.52 10.16
C ALA A 161 12.62 1.34 9.46
N LEU A 162 12.24 1.02 8.21
CA LEU A 162 12.83 -0.03 7.38
C LEU A 162 13.86 0.53 6.37
N GLU A 163 13.93 1.86 6.21
CA GLU A 163 14.92 2.58 5.41
C GLU A 163 16.24 2.82 6.16
#